data_AF-A0A1M7NK52-F1
#
_entry.id   AF-A0A1M7NK52-F1
#
_cell.length_a   1.000
_cell.length_b   1.000
_cell.length_c   1.000
_cell.angle_alpha   90.00
_cell.angle_beta   90.00
_cell.angle_gamma   90.00
#
_symmetry.space_group_name_H-M   'P 1'
#
loop_
_entity.id
_entity.type
_entity.pdbx_description
1 polymer ?
#
loop_
_entity_poly.entity_id
_entity_poly.type
_entity_poly.pdbx_seq_one_letter_code
_entity_poly.pdbx_strand_id
1 'polypeptide(L)'
;MIAVPTSRPVSYLSEAARLAERLGCVLLVLASGRCHARQVIDVYEGRLGGRLIAVDVPPGYTKSQEMFQFEADAIAAGVSPRVSDVSVKRNLALVIARATGVRRLFFLDDDLVVPDWVDVLRAASTVGKRHRAAGMRVVGFLDNSVVCHANRLTGGQQDTFVGAGALMVNPQHFTAFFPDVYNEDWFYLLDCAADRAIGMSGIAAQREFDPFRTPERARREEFGDVLAESLFSLLESGSPVSDADVAFWRTAIDRRRRFIDEVGIRVASVQVPPAGQRRIAAALEAAKKAQRDFTPADCAGYVRAWVRDRLRWADRINGLTCSRKLGSVLGMLELEPYGSMDLGEGLPTGRRVHERMLADPLADQHGRPLFGRNTPAMLGATVRREPPIVLPAAPSTDSSIGVSA
;
A
#
# COMPACT_ATOMS: atom_id res chain seq x y z
N MET A 1 8.71 -15.62 -0.76
CA MET A 1 9.52 -14.46 -0.33
C MET A 1 8.58 -13.47 0.33
N ILE A 2 8.98 -12.90 1.45
CA ILE A 2 8.33 -11.72 2.03
C ILE A 2 9.21 -10.52 1.65
N ALA A 3 8.60 -9.46 1.12
CA ALA A 3 9.29 -8.21 0.83
C ALA A 3 8.71 -7.09 1.70
N VAL A 4 9.59 -6.37 2.39
CA VAL A 4 9.22 -5.28 3.30
C VAL A 4 9.86 -3.98 2.82
N PRO A 5 9.08 -3.04 2.26
CA PRO A 5 9.53 -1.67 2.09
C PRO A 5 9.51 -0.98 3.47
N THR A 6 10.64 -0.46 3.93
CA THR A 6 10.72 0.21 5.24
C THR A 6 11.48 1.52 5.18
N SER A 7 10.96 2.54 5.87
CA SER A 7 11.68 3.79 6.18
C SER A 7 11.68 4.10 7.69
N ARG A 8 11.10 3.20 8.48
CA ARG A 8 10.96 3.29 9.94
C ARG A 8 12.11 2.54 10.63
N PRO A 9 12.36 2.74 11.93
CA PRO A 9 13.45 2.06 12.63
C PRO A 9 13.35 0.53 12.56
N VAL A 10 14.49 -0.15 12.51
CA VAL A 10 14.64 -1.63 12.41
C VAL A 10 13.74 -2.45 13.35
N SER A 11 13.36 -1.90 14.51
CA SER A 11 12.39 -2.47 15.45
C SER A 11 11.00 -2.80 14.84
N TYR A 12 10.62 -2.13 13.75
CA TYR A 12 9.36 -2.37 13.05
C TYR A 12 9.36 -3.71 12.28
N LEU A 13 10.54 -4.26 11.95
CA LEU A 13 10.68 -5.49 11.17
C LEU A 13 10.49 -6.79 11.96
N SER A 14 10.26 -6.71 13.27
CA SER A 14 10.17 -7.86 14.18
C SER A 14 9.12 -8.88 13.73
N GLU A 15 7.98 -8.39 13.23
CA GLU A 15 6.91 -9.22 12.71
C GLU A 15 7.28 -9.91 11.40
N ALA A 16 7.83 -9.16 10.44
CA ALA A 16 8.22 -9.74 9.16
C ALA A 16 9.30 -10.82 9.33
N ALA A 17 10.26 -10.59 10.24
CA ALA A 17 11.25 -11.59 10.62
C ALA A 17 10.60 -12.83 11.25
N ARG A 18 9.59 -12.66 12.11
CA ARG A 18 8.82 -13.77 12.68
C ARG A 18 8.10 -14.59 11.62
N LEU A 19 7.43 -13.93 10.68
CA LEU A 19 6.74 -14.63 9.59
C LEU A 19 7.72 -15.38 8.69
N ALA A 20 8.82 -14.74 8.30
CA ALA A 20 9.83 -15.36 7.44
C ALA A 20 10.46 -16.60 8.10
N GLU A 21 10.78 -16.54 9.40
CA GLU A 21 11.26 -17.67 10.19
C GLU A 21 10.24 -18.82 10.21
N ARG A 22 8.98 -18.52 10.55
CA ARG A 22 7.91 -19.53 10.67
C ARG A 22 7.60 -20.22 9.34
N LEU A 23 7.59 -19.45 8.26
CA LEU A 23 7.34 -19.93 6.89
C LEU A 23 8.59 -20.56 6.26
N GLY A 24 9.75 -20.35 6.88
CA GLY A 24 11.05 -20.76 6.37
C GLY A 24 11.37 -20.17 5.00
N CYS A 25 10.93 -18.93 4.73
CA CYS A 25 11.12 -18.28 3.44
C CYS A 25 12.09 -17.11 3.52
N VAL A 26 12.55 -16.63 2.36
CA VAL A 26 13.39 -15.43 2.26
C VAL A 26 12.62 -14.18 2.72
N LEU A 27 13.26 -13.38 3.57
CA LEU A 27 12.88 -12.01 3.88
C LEU A 27 13.79 -11.05 3.10
N LEU A 28 13.18 -10.25 2.23
CA LEU A 28 13.81 -9.14 1.52
C LEU A 28 13.41 -7.83 2.19
N VAL A 29 14.37 -7.12 2.77
CA VAL A 29 14.16 -5.79 3.36
C VAL A 29 14.75 -4.74 2.45
N LEU A 30 13.91 -3.80 2.01
CA LEU A 30 14.29 -2.66 1.20
C LEU A 30 14.24 -1.41 2.08
N ALA A 31 15.40 -1.02 2.60
CA ALA A 31 15.58 -0.04 3.64
C ALA A 31 15.85 1.36 3.07
N SER A 32 15.41 2.39 3.79
CA SER A 32 15.87 3.78 3.65
C SER A 32 15.51 4.56 4.91
N GLY A 33 15.73 5.88 4.92
CA GLY A 33 15.27 6.76 5.98
C GLY A 33 15.88 6.39 7.33
N ARG A 34 15.06 5.90 8.27
CA ARG A 34 15.52 5.50 9.62
C ARG A 34 15.88 4.01 9.73
N CYS A 35 15.91 3.28 8.61
CA CYS A 35 16.39 1.91 8.55
C CYS A 35 17.61 1.83 7.63
N HIS A 36 18.61 1.07 8.05
CA HIS A 36 19.78 0.75 7.22
C HIS A 36 19.96 -0.76 7.09
N ALA A 37 20.36 -1.24 5.93
CA ALA A 37 20.50 -2.67 5.65
C ALA A 37 21.46 -3.37 6.61
N ARG A 38 22.60 -2.75 6.95
CA ARG A 38 23.54 -3.29 7.95
C ARG A 38 22.89 -3.52 9.30
N GLN A 39 22.09 -2.55 9.78
CA GLN A 39 21.37 -2.68 11.06
C GLN A 39 20.36 -3.83 11.03
N VAL A 40 19.73 -4.09 9.89
CA VAL A 40 18.81 -5.23 9.72
C VAL A 40 19.57 -6.56 9.88
N ILE A 41 20.75 -6.67 9.28
CA ILE A 41 21.61 -7.86 9.42
C ILE A 41 22.05 -8.04 10.87
N ASP A 42 22.59 -7.00 11.50
CA ASP A 42 23.08 -7.06 12.89
C ASP A 42 22.00 -7.57 13.86
N VAL A 43 20.73 -7.22 13.61
CA VAL A 43 19.60 -7.62 14.48
C VAL A 43 19.03 -8.99 14.14
N TYR A 44 18.92 -9.37 12.86
CA TYR A 44 18.11 -10.53 12.44
C TYR A 44 18.90 -11.67 11.76
N GLU A 45 20.18 -11.50 11.44
CA GLU A 45 20.98 -12.52 10.76
C GLU A 45 21.07 -13.81 11.57
N GLY A 46 21.31 -13.74 12.88
CA GLY A 46 21.38 -14.92 13.75
C GLY A 46 20.08 -15.74 13.80
N ARG A 47 18.93 -15.11 13.48
CA ARG A 47 17.62 -15.75 13.46
C ARG A 47 17.27 -16.34 12.09
N LEU A 48 17.58 -15.62 11.01
CA LEU A 48 17.15 -15.97 9.66
C LEU A 48 18.23 -16.69 8.84
N GLY A 49 19.50 -16.44 9.16
CA GLY A 49 20.68 -16.91 8.42
C GLY A 49 20.63 -16.48 6.96
N GLY A 50 21.09 -17.36 6.06
CA GLY A 50 21.05 -17.20 4.60
C GLY A 50 19.64 -17.12 3.97
N ARG A 51 18.62 -16.69 4.72
CA ARG A 51 17.28 -16.32 4.25
C ARG A 51 16.96 -14.84 4.45
N LEU A 52 17.90 -14.04 4.95
CA LEU A 52 17.77 -12.60 5.06
C LEU A 52 18.54 -11.92 3.91
N ILE A 53 17.89 -10.99 3.24
CA ILE A 53 18.50 -10.06 2.29
C ILE A 53 18.09 -8.66 2.72
N ALA A 54 19.06 -7.80 3.01
CA ALA A 54 18.80 -6.39 3.28
C ALA A 54 19.51 -5.53 2.24
N VAL A 55 18.82 -4.51 1.71
CA VAL A 55 19.35 -3.60 0.69
C VAL A 55 18.97 -2.18 1.07
N ASP A 56 19.94 -1.27 1.04
CA ASP A 56 19.68 0.16 1.16
C ASP A 56 19.27 0.71 -0.21
N VAL A 57 18.09 1.32 -0.29
CA VAL A 57 17.61 2.00 -1.50
C VAL A 57 18.00 3.47 -1.41
N PRO A 58 18.88 3.97 -2.29
CA PRO A 58 19.41 5.32 -2.16
C PRO A 58 18.34 6.37 -2.48
N PRO A 59 18.42 7.58 -1.88
CA PRO A 59 17.53 8.67 -2.22
C PRO A 59 17.58 9.00 -3.72
N GLY A 60 16.42 9.18 -4.34
CA GLY A 60 16.33 9.54 -5.76
C GLY A 60 16.64 8.39 -6.73
N TYR A 61 16.69 7.13 -6.27
CA TYR A 61 17.01 5.96 -7.09
C TYR A 61 16.19 5.83 -8.40
N THR A 62 14.92 6.26 -8.41
CA THR A 62 14.10 6.29 -9.62
C THR A 62 14.68 7.19 -10.73
N LYS A 63 15.39 8.25 -10.36
CA LYS A 63 16.00 9.18 -11.31
C LYS A 63 17.26 8.61 -11.96
N SER A 64 17.99 7.74 -11.26
CA SER A 64 19.21 7.11 -11.78
C SER A 64 18.93 5.84 -12.59
N GLN A 65 17.74 5.26 -12.48
CA GLN A 65 17.43 3.96 -13.07
C GLN A 65 16.28 4.05 -14.08
N GLU A 66 16.61 3.95 -15.37
CA GLU A 66 15.65 4.07 -16.48
C GLU A 66 14.44 3.12 -16.31
N MET A 67 14.66 1.92 -15.76
CA MET A 67 13.62 0.92 -15.51
C MET A 67 12.46 1.46 -14.66
N PHE A 68 12.72 2.41 -13.76
CA PHE A 68 11.77 2.99 -12.82
C PHE A 68 11.42 4.44 -13.13
N GLN A 69 11.79 4.95 -14.31
CA GLN A 69 11.36 6.25 -14.79
C GLN A 69 10.02 6.12 -15.51
N PHE A 70 8.99 6.72 -14.92
CA PHE A 70 7.61 6.75 -15.43
C PHE A 70 7.18 8.18 -15.71
N GLU A 71 6.44 8.38 -16.80
CA GLU A 71 5.91 9.69 -17.18
C GLU A 71 4.80 10.13 -16.21
N ALA A 72 3.99 9.19 -15.73
CA ALA A 72 2.97 9.44 -14.72
C ALA A 72 3.55 10.02 -13.43
N ASP A 73 4.70 9.52 -13.00
CA ASP A 73 5.40 10.00 -11.79
C ASP A 73 5.87 11.44 -11.95
N ALA A 74 6.31 11.84 -13.16
CA ALA A 74 6.69 13.22 -13.44
C ALA A 74 5.50 14.19 -13.35
N ILE A 75 4.32 13.76 -13.83
CA ILE A 75 3.08 14.54 -13.68
C ILE A 75 2.68 14.64 -12.21
N ALA A 76 2.66 13.51 -11.49
CA ALA A 76 2.33 13.48 -10.06
C ALA A 76 3.27 14.35 -9.23
N ALA A 77 4.58 14.31 -9.49
CA ALA A 77 5.57 15.14 -8.81
C ALA A 77 5.35 16.65 -9.03
N GLY A 78 4.79 17.04 -10.19
CA GLY A 78 4.46 18.43 -10.50
C GLY A 78 3.30 19.00 -9.70
N VAL A 79 2.35 18.14 -9.26
CA VAL A 79 1.11 18.58 -8.59
C VAL A 79 0.99 18.16 -7.13
N SER A 80 1.58 17.01 -6.76
CA SER A 80 1.50 16.42 -5.44
C SER A 80 2.80 15.65 -5.12
N PRO A 81 3.91 16.37 -4.85
CA PRO A 81 5.20 15.74 -4.61
C PRO A 81 5.15 14.79 -3.41
N ARG A 82 5.58 13.56 -3.62
CA ARG A 82 5.66 12.52 -2.59
C ARG A 82 7.05 12.47 -1.97
N VAL A 83 7.09 12.19 -0.67
CA VAL A 83 8.35 12.01 0.11
C VAL A 83 8.61 10.52 0.41
N SER A 84 7.68 9.65 0.03
CA SER A 84 7.77 8.21 0.25
C SER A 84 8.51 7.54 -0.91
N ASP A 85 9.27 6.49 -0.62
CA ASP A 85 9.92 5.62 -1.59
C ASP A 85 9.31 4.21 -1.62
N VAL A 86 8.13 4.03 -1.03
CA VAL A 86 7.43 2.73 -0.99
C VAL A 86 7.18 2.19 -2.39
N SER A 87 6.73 3.02 -3.34
CA SER A 87 6.47 2.60 -4.72
C SER A 87 7.69 1.98 -5.39
N VAL A 88 8.85 2.65 -5.32
CA VAL A 88 10.08 2.14 -5.94
C VAL A 88 10.58 0.87 -5.25
N LYS A 89 10.47 0.78 -3.92
CA LYS A 89 10.81 -0.45 -3.19
C LYS A 89 9.89 -1.61 -3.58
N ARG A 90 8.59 -1.39 -3.72
CA ARG A 90 7.67 -2.43 -4.17
C ARG A 90 7.99 -2.88 -5.61
N ASN A 91 8.30 -1.94 -6.51
CA ASN A 91 8.74 -2.26 -7.87
C ASN A 91 10.08 -3.02 -7.91
N LEU A 92 11.03 -2.65 -7.06
CA LEU A 92 12.31 -3.38 -6.90
C LEU A 92 12.07 -4.82 -6.48
N ALA A 93 11.20 -5.04 -5.49
CA ALA A 93 10.84 -6.39 -5.07
C ALA A 93 10.16 -7.20 -6.20
N LEU A 94 9.32 -6.58 -7.04
CA LEU A 94 8.76 -7.25 -8.22
C LEU A 94 9.86 -7.69 -9.19
N VAL A 95 10.80 -6.80 -9.52
CA VAL A 95 11.90 -7.08 -10.46
C VAL A 95 12.80 -8.18 -9.91
N ILE A 96 13.22 -8.07 -8.64
CA ILE A 96 14.05 -9.07 -7.96
C ILE A 96 13.34 -10.42 -7.97
N ALA A 97 12.08 -10.46 -7.52
CA ALA A 97 11.31 -11.69 -7.45
C ALA A 97 11.08 -12.32 -8.83
N ARG A 98 10.83 -11.51 -9.86
CA ARG A 98 10.67 -12.03 -11.22
C ARG A 98 11.97 -12.62 -11.75
N ALA A 99 13.06 -11.86 -11.71
CA ALA A 99 14.35 -12.27 -12.26
C ALA A 99 14.92 -13.51 -11.55
N THR A 100 14.64 -13.68 -10.25
CA THR A 100 15.06 -14.84 -9.45
C THR A 100 14.06 -16.01 -9.46
N GLY A 101 12.98 -15.93 -10.26
CA GLY A 101 12.03 -17.04 -10.42
C GLY A 101 11.08 -17.26 -9.23
N VAL A 102 10.98 -16.31 -8.30
CA VAL A 102 10.04 -16.37 -7.19
C VAL A 102 8.60 -16.39 -7.73
N ARG A 103 7.79 -17.33 -7.25
CA ARG A 103 6.38 -17.48 -7.67
C ARG A 103 5.37 -16.94 -6.65
N ARG A 104 5.83 -16.65 -5.44
CA ARG A 104 5.02 -16.19 -4.30
C ARG A 104 5.79 -15.07 -3.60
N LEU A 105 5.40 -13.85 -3.94
CA LEU A 105 5.90 -12.64 -3.32
C LEU A 105 4.79 -12.08 -2.43
N PHE A 106 5.08 -11.98 -1.13
CA PHE A 106 4.21 -11.36 -0.16
C PHE A 106 4.76 -9.99 0.22
N PHE A 107 4.08 -8.93 -0.17
CA PHE A 107 4.34 -7.58 0.35
C PHE A 107 3.78 -7.49 1.75
N LEU A 108 4.58 -6.93 2.66
CA LEU A 108 4.18 -6.64 4.03
C LEU A 108 4.73 -5.28 4.43
N ASP A 109 3.87 -4.34 4.82
CA ASP A 109 4.33 -3.07 5.38
C ASP A 109 4.88 -3.29 6.80
N ASP A 110 5.87 -2.47 7.17
CA ASP A 110 6.62 -2.61 8.41
C ASP A 110 5.81 -2.27 9.69
N ASP A 111 4.59 -1.75 9.53
CA ASP A 111 3.67 -1.42 10.63
C ASP A 111 2.39 -2.27 10.64
N LEU A 112 2.35 -3.34 9.84
CA LEU A 112 1.32 -4.37 9.88
C LEU A 112 1.76 -5.61 10.67
N VAL A 113 0.80 -6.22 11.35
CA VAL A 113 0.94 -7.49 12.06
C VAL A 113 0.06 -8.55 11.43
N VAL A 114 0.57 -9.75 11.16
CA VAL A 114 -0.25 -10.87 10.68
C VAL A 114 -0.37 -11.89 11.82
N PRO A 115 -1.46 -11.86 12.62
CA PRO A 115 -1.54 -12.63 13.85
C PRO A 115 -1.29 -14.12 13.62
N ASP A 116 -1.91 -14.67 12.57
CA ASP A 116 -1.75 -16.05 12.17
C ASP A 116 -0.92 -16.18 10.89
N TRP A 117 0.30 -16.69 11.01
CA TRP A 117 1.21 -16.91 9.88
C TRP A 117 0.64 -17.87 8.82
N VAL A 118 -0.32 -18.71 9.22
CA VAL A 118 -1.07 -19.62 8.36
C VAL A 118 -1.87 -18.86 7.29
N ASP A 119 -2.30 -17.62 7.56
CA ASP A 119 -2.98 -16.77 6.59
C ASP A 119 -2.11 -16.42 5.38
N VAL A 120 -0.78 -16.30 5.57
CA VAL A 120 0.16 -16.07 4.45
C VAL A 120 0.19 -17.28 3.51
N LEU A 121 0.03 -18.50 4.04
CA LEU A 121 -0.07 -19.72 3.22
C LEU A 121 -1.41 -19.82 2.50
N ARG A 122 -2.51 -19.38 3.12
CA ARG A 122 -3.83 -19.24 2.46
C ARG A 122 -3.72 -18.27 1.29
N ALA A 123 -3.09 -17.11 1.50
CA ALA A 123 -2.84 -16.13 0.44
C ALA A 123 -2.02 -16.75 -0.70
N ALA A 124 -0.91 -17.43 -0.38
CA ALA A 124 -0.05 -18.11 -1.36
C ALA A 124 -0.79 -19.18 -2.17
N SER A 125 -1.72 -19.90 -1.54
CA SER A 125 -2.52 -20.96 -2.18
C SER A 125 -3.66 -20.42 -3.05
N THR A 126 -4.02 -19.15 -2.85
CA THR A 126 -5.08 -18.44 -3.59
C THR A 126 -4.57 -17.94 -4.94
N VAL A 127 -3.34 -17.41 -4.97
CA VAL A 127 -2.72 -16.87 -6.18
C VAL A 127 -2.32 -17.98 -7.17
N GLY A 128 -2.73 -17.83 -8.43
CA GLY A 128 -2.43 -18.74 -9.54
C GLY A 128 -3.57 -19.71 -9.90
N LYS A 129 -4.71 -19.65 -9.20
CA LYS A 129 -5.96 -20.34 -9.60
C LYS A 129 -6.80 -19.40 -10.47
N ARG A 130 -7.82 -18.80 -9.86
CA ARG A 130 -8.68 -17.74 -10.45
C ARG A 130 -8.25 -16.33 -10.06
N HIS A 131 -7.35 -16.22 -9.06
CA HIS A 131 -6.90 -14.95 -8.54
C HIS A 131 -5.45 -14.69 -8.94
N ARG A 132 -5.17 -13.46 -9.39
CA ARG A 132 -3.83 -12.96 -9.73
C ARG A 132 -3.13 -12.32 -8.53
N ALA A 133 -3.91 -11.83 -7.58
CA ALA A 133 -3.44 -11.29 -6.31
C ALA A 133 -4.33 -11.78 -5.17
N ALA A 134 -3.81 -11.83 -3.94
CA ALA A 134 -4.60 -12.09 -2.75
C ALA A 134 -4.09 -11.23 -1.60
N GLY A 135 -4.93 -10.37 -1.04
CA GLY A 135 -4.53 -9.56 0.12
C GLY A 135 -5.27 -9.93 1.39
N MET A 136 -4.83 -9.34 2.50
CA MET A 136 -5.42 -9.61 3.81
C MET A 136 -6.41 -8.51 4.19
N ARG A 137 -7.43 -8.86 4.96
CA ARG A 137 -8.33 -7.85 5.54
C ARG A 137 -7.58 -7.12 6.64
N VAL A 138 -7.40 -5.81 6.49
CA VAL A 138 -6.82 -4.98 7.55
C VAL A 138 -7.87 -4.74 8.64
N VAL A 139 -7.53 -5.03 9.89
CA VAL A 139 -8.38 -4.82 11.07
C VAL A 139 -7.68 -3.93 12.11
N GLY A 140 -8.42 -3.54 13.15
CA GLY A 140 -7.94 -2.61 14.16
C GLY A 140 -7.99 -1.19 13.62
N PHE A 141 -6.82 -0.61 13.32
CA PHE A 141 -6.72 0.75 12.82
C PHE A 141 -6.72 0.78 11.29
N LEU A 142 -7.90 0.77 10.66
CA LEU A 142 -8.01 0.67 9.19
C LEU A 142 -7.10 1.67 8.45
N ASP A 143 -6.37 1.17 7.46
CA ASP A 143 -5.45 1.95 6.63
C ASP A 143 -6.22 2.75 5.58
N ASN A 144 -6.63 3.96 5.96
CA ASN A 144 -7.39 4.89 5.14
C ASN A 144 -6.64 6.22 5.04
N SER A 145 -6.96 7.01 4.01
CA SER A 145 -6.49 8.38 3.95
C SER A 145 -7.05 9.24 5.09
N VAL A 146 -6.45 10.41 5.31
CA VAL A 146 -6.83 11.31 6.39
C VAL A 146 -8.30 11.76 6.29
N VAL A 147 -8.78 12.07 5.08
CA VAL A 147 -10.19 12.45 4.86
C VAL A 147 -11.12 11.29 5.20
N CYS A 148 -10.74 10.07 4.81
CA CYS A 148 -11.51 8.86 5.04
C CYS A 148 -11.55 8.48 6.53
N HIS A 149 -10.47 8.71 7.28
CA HIS A 149 -10.50 8.62 8.76
C HIS A 149 -11.46 9.62 9.37
N ALA A 150 -11.47 10.88 8.90
CA ALA A 150 -12.41 11.89 9.39
C ALA A 150 -13.86 11.51 9.08
N ASN A 151 -14.14 10.99 7.88
CA ASN A 151 -15.46 10.48 7.50
C ASN A 151 -15.94 9.40 8.49
N ARG A 152 -15.11 8.41 8.78
CA ARG A 152 -15.47 7.34 9.73
C ARG A 152 -15.67 7.84 11.16
N LEU A 153 -14.77 8.68 11.66
CA LEU A 153 -14.89 9.26 13.00
C LEU A 153 -16.17 10.09 13.16
N THR A 154 -16.64 10.69 12.08
CA THR A 154 -17.87 11.48 12.05
C THR A 154 -19.12 10.66 11.72
N GLY A 155 -19.03 9.33 11.78
CA GLY A 155 -20.15 8.40 11.60
C GLY A 155 -20.45 8.03 10.14
N GLY A 156 -19.60 8.42 9.21
CA GLY A 156 -19.64 7.95 7.82
C GLY A 156 -19.29 6.47 7.70
N GLN A 157 -19.95 5.79 6.77
CA GLN A 157 -19.62 4.43 6.38
C GLN A 157 -18.52 4.47 5.33
N GLN A 158 -17.47 3.70 5.54
CA GLN A 158 -16.42 3.51 4.56
C GLN A 158 -15.63 2.25 4.85
N ASP A 159 -15.61 1.36 3.86
CA ASP A 159 -14.81 0.14 3.86
C ASP A 159 -13.39 0.42 3.35
N THR A 160 -12.45 -0.46 3.70
CA THR A 160 -11.09 -0.47 3.15
C THR A 160 -11.03 -1.32 1.89
N PHE A 161 -10.24 -0.90 0.91
CA PHE A 161 -9.83 -1.78 -0.19
C PHE A 161 -8.66 -2.68 0.23
N VAL A 162 -8.47 -3.79 -0.47
CA VAL A 162 -7.30 -4.65 -0.28
C VAL A 162 -6.06 -3.90 -0.76
N GLY A 163 -5.20 -3.50 0.16
CA GLY A 163 -3.96 -2.77 -0.14
C GLY A 163 -2.71 -3.65 -0.21
N ALA A 164 -1.62 -3.10 -0.71
CA ALA A 164 -0.31 -3.76 -0.77
C ALA A 164 0.40 -3.86 0.58
N GLY A 165 -0.20 -3.36 1.66
CA GLY A 165 0.32 -3.52 3.01
C GLY A 165 0.37 -4.98 3.48
N ALA A 166 -0.48 -5.85 2.95
CA ALA A 166 -0.41 -7.30 3.17
C ALA A 166 -0.94 -8.03 1.93
N LEU A 167 -0.10 -8.20 0.91
CA LEU A 167 -0.52 -8.61 -0.43
C LEU A 167 0.37 -9.70 -1.02
N MET A 168 -0.24 -10.83 -1.37
CA MET A 168 0.37 -11.92 -2.12
C MET A 168 0.17 -11.73 -3.63
N VAL A 169 1.25 -11.87 -4.39
CA VAL A 169 1.24 -11.83 -5.85
C VAL A 169 2.11 -12.93 -6.46
N ASN A 170 1.89 -13.21 -7.74
CA ASN A 170 2.81 -14.00 -8.54
C ASN A 170 3.54 -13.08 -9.53
N PRO A 171 4.81 -12.73 -9.27
CA PRO A 171 5.55 -11.77 -10.10
C PRO A 171 5.91 -12.34 -11.49
N GLN A 172 5.67 -13.64 -11.72
CA GLN A 172 5.90 -14.28 -13.03
C GLN A 172 4.81 -13.94 -14.06
N HIS A 173 3.63 -13.48 -13.64
CA HIS A 173 2.49 -13.24 -14.54
C HIS A 173 1.88 -11.83 -14.41
N PHE A 174 2.66 -10.86 -13.93
CA PHE A 174 2.17 -9.50 -13.70
C PHE A 174 2.75 -8.49 -14.69
N THR A 175 1.93 -7.53 -15.12
CA THR A 175 2.28 -6.49 -16.11
C THR A 175 2.03 -5.07 -15.61
N ALA A 176 1.54 -4.88 -14.37
CA ALA A 176 1.44 -3.57 -13.74
C ALA A 176 2.58 -3.32 -12.74
N PHE A 177 2.69 -2.07 -12.32
CA PHE A 177 3.70 -1.54 -11.39
C PHE A 177 3.03 -0.63 -10.36
N PHE A 178 3.77 -0.25 -9.34
CA PHE A 178 3.36 0.71 -8.31
C PHE A 178 3.85 2.11 -8.71
N PRO A 179 3.00 3.01 -9.24
CA PRO A 179 3.40 4.38 -9.57
C PRO A 179 3.74 5.21 -8.33
N ASP A 180 4.47 6.31 -8.47
CA ASP A 180 4.80 7.20 -7.35
C ASP A 180 3.66 8.20 -7.04
N VAL A 181 2.53 7.66 -6.59
CA VAL A 181 1.36 8.41 -6.14
C VAL A 181 0.78 7.72 -4.90
N TYR A 182 0.06 8.45 -4.03
CA TYR A 182 -0.67 7.82 -2.94
C TYR A 182 -1.73 6.83 -3.46
N ASN A 183 -1.97 5.72 -2.74
CA ASN A 183 -2.72 4.54 -3.20
C ASN A 183 -2.10 3.88 -4.44
N GLU A 184 -0.77 3.83 -4.57
CA GLU A 184 -0.08 3.19 -5.70
C GLU A 184 -0.47 1.72 -5.93
N ASP A 185 -0.91 1.07 -4.86
CA ASP A 185 -1.36 -0.31 -4.83
C ASP A 185 -2.73 -0.51 -5.49
N TRP A 186 -3.61 0.50 -5.44
CA TRP A 186 -4.87 0.49 -6.19
C TRP A 186 -4.61 0.49 -7.69
N PHE A 187 -3.62 1.26 -8.16
CA PHE A 187 -3.19 1.24 -9.56
C PHE A 187 -2.57 -0.10 -9.94
N TYR A 188 -1.70 -0.65 -9.09
CA TYR A 188 -1.14 -1.98 -9.30
C TYR A 188 -2.26 -3.03 -9.45
N LEU A 189 -3.29 -2.96 -8.61
CA LEU A 189 -4.39 -3.92 -8.57
C LEU A 189 -5.52 -3.66 -9.57
N LEU A 190 -5.51 -2.55 -10.33
CA LEU A 190 -6.66 -2.10 -11.10
C LEU A 190 -7.20 -3.15 -12.09
N ASP A 191 -6.31 -3.79 -12.87
CA ASP A 191 -6.72 -4.86 -13.79
C ASP A 191 -7.26 -6.08 -13.04
N CYS A 192 -6.64 -6.42 -11.90
CA CYS A 192 -7.14 -7.51 -11.07
C CYS A 192 -8.52 -7.20 -10.50
N ALA A 193 -8.80 -5.94 -10.17
CA ALA A 193 -10.12 -5.50 -9.75
C ALA A 193 -11.13 -5.59 -10.91
N ALA A 194 -10.77 -5.07 -12.10
CA ALA A 194 -11.60 -5.13 -13.30
C ALA A 194 -11.98 -6.56 -13.69
N ASP A 195 -11.01 -7.48 -13.63
CA ASP A 195 -11.20 -8.91 -13.95
C ASP A 195 -11.79 -9.74 -12.78
N ARG A 196 -12.07 -9.10 -11.63
CA ARG A 196 -12.52 -9.78 -10.39
C ARG A 196 -11.56 -10.90 -9.96
N ALA A 197 -10.26 -10.69 -10.18
CA ALA A 197 -9.18 -11.63 -9.95
C ALA A 197 -8.36 -11.33 -8.68
N ILE A 198 -8.94 -10.59 -7.72
CA ILE A 198 -8.36 -10.36 -6.39
C ILE A 198 -9.03 -11.31 -5.40
N GLY A 199 -8.22 -12.06 -4.65
CA GLY A 199 -8.66 -12.86 -3.50
C GLY A 199 -8.43 -12.12 -2.18
N MET A 200 -9.14 -12.53 -1.13
CA MET A 200 -8.85 -12.10 0.24
C MET A 200 -8.57 -13.34 1.07
N SER A 201 -7.64 -13.23 2.00
CA SER A 201 -7.33 -14.32 2.92
C SER A 201 -6.86 -13.76 4.23
N GLY A 202 -7.45 -14.22 5.33
CA GLY A 202 -6.93 -13.91 6.64
C GLY A 202 -7.05 -12.45 7.04
N ILE A 203 -6.28 -12.10 8.07
CA ILE A 203 -6.31 -10.78 8.69
C ILE A 203 -4.88 -10.25 8.87
N ALA A 204 -4.72 -8.95 8.60
CA ALA A 204 -3.59 -8.17 9.07
C ALA A 204 -4.10 -7.07 10.02
N ALA A 205 -3.34 -6.71 11.05
CA ALA A 205 -3.68 -5.69 12.02
C ALA A 205 -2.71 -4.52 11.90
N GLN A 206 -3.25 -3.34 11.60
CA GLN A 206 -2.46 -2.11 11.48
C GLN A 206 -2.15 -1.56 12.87
N ARG A 207 -0.90 -1.14 13.08
CA ARG A 207 -0.53 -0.39 14.29
C ARG A 207 -1.22 0.97 14.31
N GLU A 208 -1.72 1.35 15.48
CA GLU A 208 -2.36 2.65 15.68
C GLU A 208 -1.40 3.81 15.37
N PHE A 209 -1.94 4.84 14.74
CA PHE A 209 -1.26 6.11 14.51
C PHE A 209 -2.24 7.27 14.56
N ASP A 210 -1.73 8.50 14.65
CA ASP A 210 -2.57 9.70 14.55
C ASP A 210 -2.62 10.19 13.09
N PRO A 211 -3.73 9.96 12.34
CA PRO A 211 -3.86 10.42 10.96
C PRO A 211 -3.86 11.95 10.86
N PHE A 212 -4.28 12.65 11.91
CA PHE A 212 -4.41 14.12 11.93
C PHE A 212 -3.20 14.82 12.53
N ARG A 213 -2.09 14.07 12.75
CA ARG A 213 -0.88 14.62 13.36
C ARG A 213 -0.36 15.84 12.59
N THR A 214 -0.39 15.79 11.26
CA THR A 214 0.04 16.90 10.39
C THR A 214 -0.94 17.09 9.22
N PRO A 215 -1.46 18.30 8.98
CA PRO A 215 -2.33 18.59 7.84
C PRO A 215 -1.67 18.29 6.48
N GLU A 216 -0.34 18.38 6.41
CA GLU A 216 0.43 18.10 5.21
C GLU A 216 0.27 16.66 4.73
N ARG A 217 -0.05 15.73 5.62
CA ARG A 217 -0.38 14.36 5.22
C ARG A 217 -1.62 14.34 4.31
N ALA A 218 -2.72 14.97 4.74
CA ALA A 218 -3.94 15.07 3.96
C ALA A 218 -3.71 15.75 2.60
N ARG A 219 -2.87 16.79 2.55
CA ARG A 219 -2.47 17.44 1.29
C ARG A 219 -1.78 16.48 0.32
N ARG A 220 -0.85 15.65 0.81
CA ARG A 220 -0.06 14.72 -0.04
C ARG A 220 -0.86 13.50 -0.52
N GLU A 221 -1.92 13.13 0.18
CA GLU A 221 -2.75 11.98 -0.17
C GLU A 221 -3.79 12.32 -1.22
N GLU A 222 -4.25 13.58 -1.25
CA GLU A 222 -5.47 13.97 -1.96
C GLU A 222 -5.44 13.72 -3.47
N PHE A 223 -4.32 13.97 -4.15
CA PHE A 223 -4.24 13.69 -5.59
C PHE A 223 -4.40 12.19 -5.88
N GLY A 224 -3.76 11.34 -5.09
CA GLY A 224 -3.88 9.89 -5.22
C GLY A 224 -5.27 9.36 -4.85
N ASP A 225 -5.88 9.91 -3.80
CA ASP A 225 -7.27 9.60 -3.43
C ASP A 225 -8.25 9.92 -4.55
N VAL A 226 -8.17 11.15 -5.11
CA VAL A 226 -9.05 11.54 -6.23
C VAL A 226 -8.90 10.57 -7.39
N LEU A 227 -7.67 10.23 -7.77
CA LEU A 227 -7.45 9.32 -8.89
C LEU A 227 -7.95 7.91 -8.59
N ALA A 228 -7.53 7.33 -7.47
CA ALA A 228 -7.82 5.94 -7.13
C ALA A 228 -9.33 5.71 -6.90
N GLU A 229 -9.99 6.54 -6.09
CA GLU A 229 -11.42 6.41 -5.81
C GLU A 229 -12.26 6.58 -7.09
N SER A 230 -11.90 7.53 -7.94
CA SER A 230 -12.67 7.82 -9.16
C SER A 230 -12.51 6.72 -10.21
N LEU A 231 -11.29 6.19 -10.40
CA LEU A 231 -11.07 5.08 -11.32
C LEU A 231 -11.80 3.81 -10.87
N PHE A 232 -11.82 3.52 -9.58
CA PHE A 232 -12.58 2.37 -9.07
C PHE A 232 -14.09 2.58 -9.20
N SER A 233 -14.59 3.80 -8.97
CA SER A 233 -16.00 4.14 -9.23
C SER A 233 -16.38 3.94 -10.69
N LEU A 234 -15.47 4.25 -11.63
CA LEU A 234 -15.66 4.03 -13.07
C LEU A 234 -15.71 2.53 -13.42
N LEU A 235 -14.86 1.70 -12.80
CA LEU A 235 -14.91 0.24 -12.97
C LEU A 235 -16.22 -0.36 -12.43
N GLU A 236 -16.71 0.15 -11.30
CA GLU A 236 -17.98 -0.29 -10.72
C GLU A 236 -19.18 0.05 -11.59
N SER A 237 -19.13 1.16 -12.34
CA SER A 237 -20.15 1.49 -13.35
C SER A 237 -20.01 0.70 -14.65
N GLY A 238 -19.03 -0.20 -14.75
CA GLY A 238 -18.75 -0.99 -15.94
C GLY A 238 -18.08 -0.22 -17.09
N SER A 239 -17.58 0.99 -16.80
CA SER A 239 -16.90 1.83 -17.79
C SER A 239 -15.39 1.54 -17.78
N PRO A 240 -14.74 1.50 -18.95
CA PRO A 240 -13.30 1.35 -19.02
C PRO A 240 -12.58 2.61 -18.53
N VAL A 241 -11.35 2.43 -18.04
CA VAL A 241 -10.46 3.52 -17.58
C VAL A 241 -10.19 4.56 -18.67
N SER A 242 -10.29 4.17 -19.95
CA SER A 242 -10.16 5.08 -21.09
C SER A 242 -11.20 6.19 -21.12
N ASP A 243 -12.33 6.02 -20.43
CA ASP A 243 -13.42 7.01 -20.38
C ASP A 243 -13.16 8.12 -19.35
N ALA A 244 -12.05 8.03 -18.59
CA ALA A 244 -11.64 9.04 -17.61
C ALA A 244 -11.06 10.30 -18.29
N ASP A 245 -11.89 11.00 -19.06
CA ASP A 245 -11.55 12.23 -19.77
C ASP A 245 -11.60 13.48 -18.86
N VAL A 246 -11.34 14.65 -19.44
CA VAL A 246 -11.32 15.93 -18.69
C VAL A 246 -12.69 16.25 -18.06
N ALA A 247 -13.80 15.88 -18.70
CA ALA A 247 -15.15 16.14 -18.18
C ALA A 247 -15.47 15.21 -17.00
N PHE A 248 -15.07 13.94 -17.10
CA PHE A 248 -15.11 12.99 -15.99
C PHE A 248 -14.34 13.54 -14.78
N TRP A 249 -13.08 13.95 -14.98
CA TRP A 249 -12.25 14.43 -13.87
C TRP A 249 -12.76 15.72 -13.22
N ARG A 250 -13.37 16.62 -14.01
CA ARG A 250 -14.06 17.79 -13.43
C ARG A 250 -15.15 17.36 -12.46
N THR A 251 -15.99 16.41 -12.89
CA THR A 251 -17.08 15.87 -12.06
C THR A 251 -16.54 15.14 -10.84
N ALA A 252 -15.49 14.34 -10.98
CA ALA A 252 -14.85 13.61 -9.91
C ALA A 252 -14.29 14.54 -8.82
N ILE A 253 -13.55 15.58 -9.22
CA ILE A 253 -13.01 16.59 -8.29
C ILE A 253 -14.14 17.31 -7.56
N ASP A 254 -15.20 17.72 -8.25
CA ASP A 254 -16.34 18.40 -7.61
C ASP A 254 -17.12 17.48 -6.66
N ARG A 255 -17.22 16.17 -6.95
CA ARG A 255 -17.76 15.19 -6.01
C ARG A 255 -16.88 15.07 -4.76
N ARG A 256 -15.56 14.96 -4.94
CA ARG A 256 -14.62 14.89 -3.82
C ARG A 256 -14.65 16.14 -2.93
N ARG A 257 -14.79 17.34 -3.51
CA ARG A 257 -14.97 18.60 -2.76
C ARG A 257 -16.17 18.55 -1.83
N ARG A 258 -17.34 18.20 -2.40
CA ARG A 258 -18.59 18.08 -1.64
C ARG A 258 -18.47 17.06 -0.53
N PHE A 259 -17.86 15.91 -0.81
CA PHE A 259 -17.60 14.91 0.22
C PHE A 259 -16.77 15.47 1.39
N ILE A 260 -15.67 16.19 1.11
CA ILE A 260 -14.86 16.78 2.19
C ILE A 260 -15.66 17.83 2.97
N ASP A 261 -16.50 18.64 2.30
CA ASP A 261 -17.36 19.61 2.94
C ASP A 261 -18.40 18.95 3.87
N GLU A 262 -19.02 17.86 3.42
CA GLU A 262 -19.97 17.07 4.22
C GLU A 262 -19.31 16.42 5.44
N VAL A 263 -18.08 15.92 5.29
CA VAL A 263 -17.29 15.45 6.43
C VAL A 263 -17.00 16.61 7.39
N GLY A 264 -16.59 17.77 6.87
CA GLY A 264 -16.30 18.97 7.67
C GLY A 264 -17.49 19.45 8.50
N ILE A 265 -18.70 19.44 7.93
CA ILE A 265 -19.94 19.76 8.65
C ILE A 265 -20.15 18.80 9.83
N ARG A 266 -19.93 17.50 9.62
CA ARG A 266 -20.10 16.50 10.69
C ARG A 266 -19.02 16.57 11.76
N VAL A 267 -17.81 17.05 11.45
CA VAL A 267 -16.74 17.26 12.46
C VAL A 267 -17.18 18.21 13.57
N ALA A 268 -18.01 19.22 13.26
CA ALA A 268 -18.53 20.13 14.28
C ALA A 268 -19.44 19.41 15.31
N SER A 269 -20.01 18.26 14.95
CA SER A 269 -20.95 17.49 15.77
C SER A 269 -20.33 16.29 16.48
N VAL A 270 -19.05 15.96 16.21
CA VAL A 270 -18.42 14.76 16.78
C VAL A 270 -17.89 15.02 18.20
N GLN A 271 -18.11 14.07 19.09
CA GLN A 271 -17.61 14.08 20.47
C GLN A 271 -16.12 13.73 20.51
N VAL A 272 -15.26 14.67 20.12
CA VAL A 272 -13.80 14.59 20.32
C VAL A 272 -13.31 15.86 21.02
N PRO A 273 -12.16 15.81 21.74
CA PRO A 273 -11.64 16.99 22.41
C PRO A 273 -11.46 18.17 21.43
N PRO A 274 -11.64 19.43 21.88
CA PRO A 274 -11.53 20.60 20.99
C PRO A 274 -10.22 20.67 20.20
N ALA A 275 -9.11 20.21 20.78
CA ALA A 275 -7.84 20.10 20.07
C ALA A 275 -7.89 19.07 18.92
N GLY A 276 -8.55 17.93 19.13
CA GLY A 276 -8.78 16.92 18.09
C GLY A 276 -9.65 17.44 16.96
N GLN A 277 -10.75 18.14 17.29
CA GLN A 277 -11.62 18.78 16.28
C GLN A 277 -10.84 19.75 15.40
N ARG A 278 -9.99 20.61 16.01
CA ARG A 278 -9.13 21.54 15.26
C ARG A 278 -8.15 20.82 14.34
N ARG A 279 -7.54 19.71 14.78
CA ARG A 279 -6.63 18.92 13.93
C ARG A 279 -7.35 18.29 12.74
N ILE A 280 -8.54 17.72 12.96
CA ILE A 280 -9.36 17.15 11.88
C ILE A 280 -9.75 18.25 10.88
N ALA A 281 -10.26 19.39 11.37
CA ALA A 281 -10.64 20.51 10.51
C ALA A 281 -9.45 21.05 9.70
N ALA A 282 -8.27 21.19 10.32
CA ALA A 282 -7.06 21.62 9.63
C ALA A 282 -6.64 20.64 8.52
N ALA A 283 -6.77 19.33 8.77
CA ALA A 283 -6.46 18.31 7.76
C ALA A 283 -7.44 18.32 6.58
N LEU A 284 -8.75 18.44 6.83
CA LEU A 284 -9.76 18.56 5.77
C LEU A 284 -9.55 19.81 4.92
N GLU A 285 -9.23 20.95 5.56
CA GLU A 285 -8.91 22.18 4.83
C GLU A 285 -7.63 22.04 4.00
N ALA A 286 -6.61 21.34 4.51
CA ALA A 286 -5.40 21.05 3.74
C ALA A 286 -5.67 20.17 2.50
N ALA A 287 -6.52 19.15 2.62
CA ALA A 287 -6.98 18.34 1.49
C ALA A 287 -7.73 19.19 0.45
N LYS A 288 -8.69 20.03 0.87
CA LYS A 288 -9.41 20.93 -0.05
C LYS A 288 -8.48 21.90 -0.77
N LYS A 289 -7.49 22.45 -0.07
CA LYS A 289 -6.47 23.33 -0.68
C LYS A 289 -5.61 22.58 -1.69
N ALA A 290 -5.28 21.31 -1.43
CA ALA A 290 -4.50 20.47 -2.35
C ALA A 290 -5.15 20.35 -3.73
N GLN A 291 -6.48 20.31 -3.78
CA GLN A 291 -7.23 20.23 -5.05
C GLN A 291 -7.19 21.52 -5.89
N ARG A 292 -6.48 22.56 -5.45
CA ARG A 292 -6.15 23.73 -6.27
C ARG A 292 -4.81 23.56 -6.98
N ASP A 293 -4.00 22.60 -6.56
CA ASP A 293 -2.67 22.32 -7.10
C ASP A 293 -2.71 21.41 -8.33
N PHE A 294 -3.87 20.83 -8.65
CA PHE A 294 -4.09 20.05 -9.87
C PHE A 294 -5.43 20.37 -10.52
N THR A 295 -5.49 20.12 -11.81
CA THR A 295 -6.63 20.35 -12.69
C THR A 295 -7.19 19.02 -13.22
N PRO A 296 -8.43 19.03 -13.78
CA PRO A 296 -8.94 17.87 -14.51
C PRO A 296 -8.04 17.40 -15.65
N ALA A 297 -7.28 18.31 -16.27
CA ALA A 297 -6.35 17.98 -17.33
C ALA A 297 -5.12 17.22 -16.80
N ASP A 298 -4.65 17.54 -15.59
CA ASP A 298 -3.56 16.83 -14.94
C ASP A 298 -3.95 15.39 -14.61
N CYS A 299 -5.17 15.17 -14.08
CA CYS A 299 -5.67 13.81 -13.83
C CYS A 299 -5.81 12.99 -15.12
N ALA A 300 -6.39 13.59 -16.17
CA ALA A 300 -6.51 12.92 -17.48
C ALA A 300 -5.14 12.64 -18.11
N GLY A 301 -4.21 13.59 -17.98
CA GLY A 301 -2.82 13.46 -18.43
C GLY A 301 -2.08 12.35 -17.70
N TYR A 302 -2.21 12.31 -16.36
CA TYR A 302 -1.65 11.27 -15.50
C TYR A 302 -2.13 9.88 -15.92
N VAL A 303 -3.44 9.67 -16.07
CA VAL A 303 -3.96 8.34 -16.44
C VAL A 303 -3.48 7.91 -17.84
N ARG A 304 -3.45 8.83 -18.81
CA ARG A 304 -2.90 8.51 -20.14
C ARG A 304 -1.41 8.17 -20.09
N ALA A 305 -0.62 8.91 -19.30
CA ALA A 305 0.80 8.62 -19.09
C ALA A 305 0.98 7.26 -18.40
N TRP A 306 0.22 6.99 -17.36
CA TRP A 306 0.23 5.74 -16.62
C TRP A 306 -0.09 4.53 -17.52
N VAL A 307 -1.11 4.63 -18.38
CA VAL A 307 -1.42 3.57 -19.35
C VAL A 307 -0.26 3.30 -20.29
N ARG A 308 0.44 4.34 -20.79
CA ARG A 308 1.66 4.16 -21.61
C ARG A 308 2.80 3.54 -20.80
N ASP A 309 3.00 3.99 -19.57
CA ASP A 309 4.01 3.46 -18.66
C ASP A 309 3.81 1.97 -18.39
N ARG A 310 2.57 1.52 -18.31
CA ARG A 310 2.26 0.10 -18.14
C ARG A 310 2.71 -0.76 -19.32
N LEU A 311 2.55 -0.26 -20.54
CA LEU A 311 3.06 -0.95 -21.74
C LEU A 311 4.59 -1.02 -21.70
N ARG A 312 5.26 0.12 -21.43
CA ARG A 312 6.72 0.18 -21.29
C ARG A 312 7.24 -0.75 -20.19
N TRP A 313 6.55 -0.76 -19.04
CA TRP A 313 6.88 -1.63 -17.92
C TRP A 313 6.73 -3.10 -18.29
N ALA A 314 5.62 -3.47 -18.94
CA ALA A 314 5.42 -4.85 -19.39
C ALA A 314 6.52 -5.30 -20.35
N ASP A 315 6.93 -4.45 -21.30
CA ASP A 315 8.05 -4.75 -22.21
C ASP A 315 9.37 -4.94 -21.46
N ARG A 316 9.70 -4.03 -20.53
CA ARG A 316 10.91 -4.11 -19.67
C ARG A 316 10.92 -5.42 -18.87
N ILE A 317 9.81 -5.74 -18.22
CA ILE A 317 9.65 -6.92 -17.37
C ILE A 317 9.63 -8.23 -18.17
N ASN A 318 9.10 -8.23 -19.39
CA ASN A 318 9.13 -9.38 -20.29
C ASN A 318 10.51 -9.62 -20.90
N GLY A 319 11.32 -8.57 -21.07
CA GLY A 319 12.73 -8.67 -21.46
C GLY A 319 13.64 -9.25 -20.36
N LEU A 320 13.19 -9.34 -19.10
CA LEU A 320 13.98 -9.93 -18.03
C LEU A 320 14.05 -11.45 -18.16
N THR A 321 15.26 -11.98 -18.37
CA THR A 321 15.53 -13.41 -18.31
C THR A 321 15.24 -13.94 -16.90
N CYS A 322 14.34 -14.90 -16.78
CA CYS A 322 14.09 -15.61 -15.52
C CYS A 322 15.27 -16.52 -15.17
N SER A 323 15.55 -16.69 -13.87
CA SER A 323 16.63 -17.53 -13.31
C SER A 323 18.01 -16.87 -13.24
N ARG A 324 18.05 -15.54 -13.11
CA ARG A 324 19.29 -14.86 -12.75
C ARG A 324 19.63 -15.15 -11.29
N LYS A 325 20.93 -15.34 -11.03
CA LYS A 325 21.48 -15.37 -9.68
C LYS A 325 21.21 -14.03 -8.98
N LEU A 326 20.90 -14.06 -7.68
CA LEU A 326 20.52 -12.85 -6.95
C LEU A 326 21.57 -11.74 -7.08
N GLY A 327 22.87 -12.08 -6.96
CA GLY A 327 23.95 -11.11 -7.10
C GLY A 327 23.99 -10.43 -8.48
N SER A 328 23.69 -11.18 -9.55
CA SER A 328 23.61 -10.62 -10.91
C SER A 328 22.41 -9.68 -11.07
N VAL A 329 21.28 -9.97 -10.41
CA VAL A 329 20.10 -9.10 -10.44
C VAL A 329 20.39 -7.80 -9.70
N LEU A 330 20.99 -7.89 -8.50
CA LEU A 330 21.34 -6.72 -7.70
C LEU A 330 22.43 -5.88 -8.37
N GLY A 331 23.43 -6.51 -9.00
CA GLY A 331 24.44 -5.81 -9.80
C GLY A 331 23.85 -5.06 -10.99
N MET A 332 22.90 -5.67 -11.71
CA MET A 332 22.15 -4.98 -12.79
C MET A 332 21.36 -3.78 -12.26
N LEU A 333 20.84 -3.87 -11.05
CA LEU A 333 20.10 -2.80 -10.38
C LEU A 333 21.02 -1.80 -9.67
N GLU A 334 22.34 -1.98 -9.73
CA GLU A 334 23.32 -1.15 -9.01
C GLU A 334 23.02 -1.06 -7.50
N LEU A 335 22.59 -2.17 -6.91
CA LEU A 335 22.26 -2.30 -5.49
C LEU A 335 23.23 -3.23 -4.78
N GLU A 336 23.66 -2.85 -3.59
CA GLU A 336 24.54 -3.65 -2.75
C GLU A 336 23.73 -4.43 -1.71
N PRO A 337 23.77 -5.78 -1.71
CA PRO A 337 23.14 -6.58 -0.67
C PRO A 337 23.98 -6.66 0.60
N TYR A 338 23.29 -6.82 1.71
CA TYR A 338 23.83 -7.21 3.00
C TYR A 338 23.21 -8.57 3.41
N GLY A 339 24.00 -9.41 4.11
CA GLY A 339 23.60 -10.71 4.65
C GLY A 339 24.57 -11.85 4.27
N SER A 340 24.38 -13.04 4.86
CA SER A 340 25.22 -14.21 4.56
C SER A 340 24.73 -15.07 3.40
N MET A 341 23.64 -14.67 2.72
CA MET A 341 23.08 -15.45 1.62
C MET A 341 24.06 -15.54 0.45
N ASP A 342 24.28 -16.76 -0.05
CA ASP A 342 25.07 -16.97 -1.26
C ASP A 342 24.36 -16.33 -2.47
N LEU A 343 24.93 -15.24 -2.96
CA LEU A 343 24.42 -14.49 -4.10
C LEU A 343 24.58 -15.25 -5.44
N GLY A 344 25.36 -16.32 -5.43
CA GLY A 344 25.68 -17.18 -6.56
C GLY A 344 24.74 -18.37 -6.75
N GLU A 345 23.89 -18.69 -5.77
CA GLU A 345 22.92 -19.79 -5.83
C GLU A 345 21.47 -19.29 -6.01
N GLY A 346 20.57 -20.22 -6.31
CA GLY A 346 19.13 -19.93 -6.36
C GLY A 346 18.58 -19.65 -4.97
N LEU A 347 17.51 -18.84 -4.89
CA LEU A 347 16.88 -18.55 -3.60
C LEU A 347 16.35 -19.83 -2.92
N PRO A 348 16.57 -20.00 -1.61
CA PRO A 348 16.09 -21.17 -0.89
C PRO A 348 14.57 -21.28 -1.00
N THR A 349 14.08 -22.49 -1.28
CA THR A 349 12.64 -22.76 -1.37
C THR A 349 12.02 -22.76 0.03
N GLY A 350 10.91 -22.05 0.19
CA GLY A 350 10.16 -22.03 1.44
C GLY A 350 9.50 -23.38 1.75
N ARG A 351 8.97 -23.50 2.98
CA ARG A 351 8.27 -24.71 3.43
C ARG A 351 7.06 -25.00 2.53
N ARG A 352 6.95 -26.23 2.03
CA ARG A 352 5.71 -26.72 1.42
C ARG A 352 4.80 -27.22 2.53
N VAL A 353 3.61 -26.64 2.64
CA VAL A 353 2.56 -27.14 3.53
C VAL A 353 1.54 -27.86 2.65
N HIS A 354 1.30 -29.14 2.94
CA HIS A 354 0.40 -30.02 2.19
C HIS A 354 -1.04 -29.99 2.72
N GLU A 355 -1.38 -29.08 3.63
CA GLU A 355 -2.76 -28.91 4.06
C GLU A 355 -3.61 -28.30 2.95
N ARG A 356 -4.80 -28.88 2.79
CA ARG A 356 -5.82 -28.39 1.86
C ARG A 356 -6.44 -27.12 2.46
N MET A 357 -5.72 -26.01 2.34
CA MET A 357 -6.19 -24.72 2.85
C MET A 357 -7.20 -24.14 1.87
N LEU A 358 -8.48 -24.24 2.23
CA LEU A 358 -9.54 -23.52 1.53
C LEU A 358 -9.40 -22.04 1.90
N ALA A 359 -9.23 -21.18 0.90
CA ALA A 359 -9.37 -19.75 1.07
C ALA A 359 -10.86 -19.41 1.02
N ASP A 360 -11.32 -18.56 1.93
CA ASP A 360 -12.67 -18.01 1.84
C ASP A 360 -12.76 -17.15 0.56
N PRO A 361 -13.76 -17.39 -0.31
CA PRO A 361 -13.92 -16.57 -1.50
C PRO A 361 -14.22 -15.11 -1.11
N LEU A 362 -13.71 -14.16 -1.90
CA LEU A 362 -14.00 -12.73 -1.81
C LEU A 362 -15.41 -12.42 -2.33
N ALA A 363 -16.39 -13.09 -1.77
CA ALA A 363 -17.76 -12.90 -2.12
C ALA A 363 -18.61 -12.95 -0.86
N ASP A 364 -19.65 -12.12 -0.82
CA ASP A 364 -20.75 -12.44 0.07
C ASP A 364 -21.31 -13.84 -0.25
N GLN A 365 -22.19 -14.34 0.61
CA GLN A 365 -22.88 -15.62 0.44
C GLN A 365 -23.62 -15.79 -0.92
N HIS A 366 -23.70 -14.74 -1.74
CA HIS A 366 -24.32 -14.72 -3.06
C HIS A 366 -23.31 -14.62 -4.22
N GLY A 367 -22.01 -14.76 -3.97
CA GLY A 367 -21.00 -14.66 -5.03
C GLY A 367 -20.71 -13.22 -5.47
N ARG A 368 -21.21 -12.20 -4.74
CA ARG A 368 -20.98 -10.79 -5.10
C ARG A 368 -19.69 -10.29 -4.47
N PRO A 369 -18.84 -9.59 -5.21
CA PRO A 369 -17.63 -9.01 -4.65
C PRO A 369 -17.95 -8.04 -3.51
N LEU A 370 -17.12 -8.05 -2.46
CA LEU A 370 -17.21 -7.10 -1.34
C LEU A 370 -16.62 -5.72 -1.66
N PHE A 371 -16.32 -5.41 -2.93
CA PHE A 371 -15.76 -4.12 -3.31
C PHE A 371 -16.73 -2.98 -3.01
N GLY A 372 -16.20 -1.90 -2.40
CA GLY A 372 -16.69 -0.54 -2.60
C GLY A 372 -18.13 -0.20 -2.23
N ARG A 373 -18.87 -1.08 -1.52
CA ARG A 373 -20.28 -0.81 -1.16
C ARG A 373 -20.49 0.50 -0.38
N ASN A 374 -19.44 1.12 0.14
CA ASN A 374 -19.48 2.41 0.86
C ASN A 374 -18.27 3.34 0.59
N THR A 375 -17.71 3.42 -0.63
CA THR A 375 -16.68 4.46 -0.91
C THR A 375 -17.31 5.85 -1.06
N PRO A 376 -16.58 6.94 -0.79
CA PRO A 376 -17.11 8.32 -0.88
C PRO A 376 -17.75 8.67 -2.23
N ALA A 377 -17.23 8.10 -3.33
CA ALA A 377 -17.79 8.28 -4.67
C ALA A 377 -19.21 7.68 -4.83
N MET A 378 -19.65 6.85 -3.89
CA MET A 378 -20.85 5.99 -3.97
C MET A 378 -21.97 6.33 -2.99
N LEU A 379 -21.80 7.29 -2.06
CA LEU A 379 -22.84 7.60 -1.07
C LEU A 379 -24.04 8.35 -1.68
N GLY A 380 -24.95 7.59 -2.30
CA GLY A 380 -26.37 7.89 -2.41
C GLY A 380 -27.11 7.27 -1.22
N ALA A 381 -27.73 8.11 -0.40
CA ALA A 381 -28.47 7.81 0.83
C ALA A 381 -29.05 6.39 1.00
N THR A 382 -28.54 5.59 1.94
CA THR A 382 -29.33 4.68 2.81
C THR A 382 -28.49 4.17 3.99
N VAL A 383 -29.03 4.29 5.22
CA VAL A 383 -28.28 4.18 6.49
C VAL A 383 -28.70 2.94 7.28
N ARG A 384 -27.70 2.18 7.79
CA ARG A 384 -27.80 1.43 9.06
C ARG A 384 -26.63 1.85 9.96
N ARG A 385 -26.88 2.06 11.25
CA ARG A 385 -25.92 2.61 12.24
C ARG A 385 -25.14 1.49 12.95
N GLU A 386 -23.83 1.62 13.02
CA GLU A 386 -22.95 0.92 13.98
C GLU A 386 -22.47 1.89 15.09
N PRO A 387 -22.05 1.41 16.27
CA PRO A 387 -21.69 2.26 17.40
C PRO A 387 -20.37 3.05 17.19
N PRO A 388 -20.23 4.23 17.81
CA PRO A 388 -19.07 5.11 17.64
C PRO A 388 -17.78 4.54 18.26
N ILE A 389 -16.65 4.76 17.58
CA ILE A 389 -15.30 4.44 18.05
C ILE A 389 -14.82 5.55 19.01
N VAL A 390 -14.41 5.18 20.22
CA VAL A 390 -13.85 6.11 21.23
C VAL A 390 -12.34 6.25 21.02
N LEU A 391 -11.85 7.48 20.82
CA LEU A 391 -10.41 7.76 20.76
C LEU A 391 -9.82 7.83 22.18
N PRO A 392 -8.61 7.30 22.43
CA PRO A 392 -7.93 7.44 23.71
C PRO A 392 -7.47 8.89 23.93
N ALA A 393 -7.50 9.32 25.20
CA ALA A 393 -6.90 10.58 25.63
C ALA A 393 -5.38 10.55 25.40
N ALA A 394 -4.81 11.68 24.98
CA ALA A 394 -3.36 11.81 24.86
C ALA A 394 -2.70 11.56 26.24
N PRO A 395 -1.51 10.92 26.30
CA PRO A 395 -0.79 10.77 27.55
C PRO A 395 -0.48 12.14 28.13
N SER A 396 -0.96 12.40 29.34
CA SER A 396 -0.62 13.59 30.11
C SER A 396 0.86 13.54 30.46
N THR A 397 1.64 14.49 29.96
CA THR A 397 3.00 14.75 30.45
C THR A 397 2.89 15.42 31.81
N ASP A 398 2.74 14.61 32.86
CA ASP A 398 2.80 15.10 34.23
C ASP A 398 4.24 15.01 34.71
N SER A 399 5.00 16.08 34.47
CA SER A 399 6.35 16.26 35.00
C SER A 399 6.25 16.98 36.34
N SER A 400 6.10 16.20 37.42
CA SER A 400 6.39 16.65 38.78
C SER A 400 7.60 15.89 39.32
N ILE A 401 8.80 16.40 39.01
CA ILE A 401 10.01 16.04 39.74
C ILE A 401 10.00 16.88 41.03
N GLY A 402 9.64 16.22 42.13
CA GLY A 402 9.82 16.75 43.47
C GLY A 402 11.31 16.86 43.80
N VAL A 403 11.76 18.06 44.11
CA VAL A 403 13.04 18.32 44.78
C VAL A 403 12.81 18.19 46.27
N SER A 404 13.51 17.28 46.94
CA SER A 404 13.72 17.32 48.39
C SER A 404 15.20 17.06 48.66
N ALA A 405 15.78 17.95 49.46
CA ALA A 405 17.12 17.85 50.03
C ALA A 405 17.23 16.77 51.12
#